data_AF-A0A534ACY4-F1
#
_entry.id   AF-A0A534ACY4-F1
#
_cell.length_a   1.000
_cell.length_b   1.000
_cell.length_c   1.000
_cell.angle_alpha   90.00
_cell.angle_beta   90.00
_cell.angle_gamma   90.00
#
_symmetry.space_group_name_H-M   'P 1'
#
loop_
_entity.id
_entity.type
_entity.pdbx_description
1 polymer ?
#
loop_
_entity_poly.entity_id
_entity_poly.type
_entity_poly.pdbx_seq_one_letter_code
_entity_poly.pdbx_strand_id
1 'polypeptide(L)'
;MRIHTAAGFAALLLAGCGSSAPPPPPPPSVAPIANAVSGAISLREPRELSDAAKADLKVVDVAHPETVLAQATLPNANKLPLAFNLPIDPGKVDPKGTYELQAMLTDGDRRFLPVLQYPVLTNKAPAAKLEVLLAPEPTPAEKMYAEFRKAYGQVANLKQISGNSINDKSTSAWNAFLSNGKVKFVTETTDLDEDKGRIIMKIGYHEDGPWVIVRDECPAGSNRPFATTKIGWDERGTIVLRERSGGGDVSDADAKAQFAHAQAAYKVAQARAPAPRK
;
A
#
# COMPACT_ATOMS: atom_id res chain seq x y z
N MET A 1 -37.47 -101.02 -27.54
CA MET A 1 -37.26 -99.56 -27.68
C MET A 1 -35.83 -99.35 -28.15
N ARG A 2 -35.67 -98.68 -29.29
CA ARG A 2 -34.41 -98.44 -30.05
C ARG A 2 -33.38 -97.70 -29.18
N ILE A 3 -32.07 -97.86 -29.39
CA ILE A 3 -31.13 -97.00 -30.18
C ILE A 3 -29.73 -97.69 -30.00
N HIS A 4 -28.95 -98.21 -30.95
CA HIS A 4 -28.29 -97.73 -32.20
C HIS A 4 -27.21 -96.65 -32.05
N THR A 5 -25.93 -97.07 -32.22
CA THR A 5 -24.79 -96.37 -32.91
C THR A 5 -24.27 -95.04 -32.32
N ALA A 6 -23.01 -94.59 -32.46
CA ALA A 6 -21.79 -95.00 -33.17
C ALA A 6 -20.60 -94.19 -32.59
N ALA A 7 -19.38 -94.69 -32.80
CA ALA A 7 -18.13 -94.00 -32.55
C ALA A 7 -17.86 -92.89 -33.59
N GLY A 8 -17.21 -91.80 -33.17
CA GLY A 8 -16.75 -90.72 -34.05
C GLY A 8 -15.64 -89.90 -33.41
N PHE A 9 -14.45 -90.00 -33.98
CA PHE A 9 -13.23 -89.26 -33.66
C PHE A 9 -13.44 -87.73 -33.74
N ALA A 10 -12.94 -86.98 -32.74
CA ALA A 10 -12.76 -85.53 -32.84
C ALA A 10 -11.32 -85.17 -32.43
N ALA A 11 -10.55 -84.67 -33.39
CA ALA A 11 -9.21 -84.14 -33.20
C ALA A 11 -9.28 -82.78 -32.49
N LEU A 12 -8.58 -82.65 -31.35
CA LEU A 12 -8.36 -81.39 -30.65
C LEU A 12 -7.26 -80.58 -31.34
N LEU A 13 -7.63 -79.45 -31.95
CA LEU A 13 -6.70 -78.41 -32.39
C LEU A 13 -6.31 -77.56 -31.17
N LEU A 14 -5.01 -77.50 -30.85
CA LEU A 14 -4.46 -76.53 -29.90
C LEU A 14 -4.48 -75.13 -30.51
N ALA A 15 -5.45 -74.30 -30.09
CA ALA A 15 -5.38 -72.86 -30.28
C ALA A 15 -4.40 -72.27 -29.26
N GLY A 16 -3.25 -71.77 -29.75
CA GLY A 16 -2.30 -71.03 -28.93
C GLY A 16 -2.88 -69.66 -28.54
N CYS A 17 -3.19 -69.48 -27.26
CA CYS A 17 -3.44 -68.16 -26.68
C CYS A 17 -2.13 -67.36 -26.64
N GLY A 18 -1.86 -66.59 -27.69
CA GLY A 18 -0.89 -65.50 -27.63
C GLY A 18 -1.47 -64.37 -26.79
N SER A 19 -1.15 -64.35 -25.49
CA SER A 19 -1.37 -63.18 -24.64
C SER A 19 -0.44 -62.05 -25.09
N SER A 20 -0.88 -61.23 -26.04
CA SER A 20 -0.28 -59.93 -26.27
C SER A 20 -0.65 -59.03 -25.08
N ALA A 21 0.36 -58.69 -24.27
CA ALA A 21 0.19 -57.70 -23.22
C ALA A 21 -0.29 -56.38 -23.84
N PRO A 22 -1.24 -55.66 -23.21
CA PRO A 22 -1.64 -54.33 -23.66
C PRO A 22 -0.39 -53.43 -23.75
N PRO A 23 -0.26 -52.61 -24.80
CA PRO A 23 0.84 -51.66 -24.88
C PRO A 23 0.81 -50.75 -23.64
N PRO A 24 1.99 -50.40 -23.08
CA PRO A 24 2.06 -49.53 -21.92
C PRO A 24 1.37 -48.20 -22.24
N PRO A 25 0.63 -47.61 -21.29
CA PRO A 25 -0.02 -46.32 -21.49
C PRO A 25 1.03 -45.27 -21.89
N PRO A 26 0.71 -44.38 -22.84
CA PRO A 26 1.63 -43.33 -23.24
C PRO A 26 2.02 -42.49 -22.01
N PRO A 27 3.29 -42.04 -21.93
CA PRO A 27 3.71 -41.18 -20.83
C PRO A 27 2.79 -39.96 -20.76
N PRO A 28 2.47 -39.46 -19.54
CA PRO A 28 1.61 -38.30 -19.39
C PRO A 28 2.19 -37.13 -20.20
N SER A 29 1.39 -36.62 -21.13
CA SER A 29 1.72 -35.43 -21.91
C SER A 29 1.80 -34.25 -20.95
N VAL A 30 3.01 -33.73 -20.73
CA VAL A 30 3.20 -32.46 -20.03
C VAL A 30 2.67 -31.38 -20.96
N ALA A 31 1.68 -30.62 -20.51
CA ALA A 31 1.14 -29.52 -21.28
C ALA A 31 2.30 -28.57 -21.68
N PRO A 32 2.35 -28.12 -22.93
CA PRO A 32 3.42 -27.22 -23.37
C PRO A 32 3.36 -25.93 -22.55
N ILE A 33 4.53 -25.51 -22.08
CA ILE A 33 4.69 -24.26 -21.34
C ILE A 33 4.36 -23.10 -22.28
N ALA A 34 3.55 -22.15 -21.79
CA ALA A 34 3.16 -20.99 -22.58
C ALA A 34 4.38 -20.10 -22.90
N ASN A 35 4.38 -19.53 -24.11
CA ASN A 35 5.42 -18.60 -24.57
C ASN A 35 5.13 -17.14 -24.21
N ALA A 36 4.07 -16.87 -23.44
CA ALA A 36 3.77 -15.54 -22.93
C ALA A 36 2.85 -15.61 -21.71
N VAL A 37 2.92 -14.56 -20.88
CA VAL A 37 1.97 -14.25 -19.81
C VAL A 37 1.18 -12.98 -20.19
N SER A 38 -0.14 -13.08 -20.33
CA SER A 38 -0.99 -11.98 -20.82
C SER A 38 -2.27 -11.77 -20.02
N GLY A 39 -2.78 -10.54 -20.03
CA GLY A 39 -3.97 -10.17 -19.28
C GLY A 39 -4.26 -8.67 -19.30
N ALA A 40 -5.03 -8.22 -18.32
CA ALA A 40 -5.33 -6.82 -18.08
C ALA A 40 -5.20 -6.46 -16.60
N ILE A 41 -4.80 -5.21 -16.34
CA ILE A 41 -4.69 -4.62 -15.00
C ILE A 41 -5.87 -3.68 -14.77
N SER A 42 -6.48 -3.77 -13.59
CA SER A 42 -7.55 -2.90 -13.11
C SER A 42 -7.29 -2.48 -11.66
N LEU A 43 -7.94 -1.42 -11.21
CA LEU A 43 -7.97 -1.07 -9.78
C LEU A 43 -9.19 -1.70 -9.11
N ARG A 44 -9.02 -2.16 -7.87
CA ARG A 44 -10.11 -2.61 -7.00
C ARG A 44 -11.13 -1.51 -6.77
N GLU A 45 -10.64 -0.30 -6.55
CA GLU A 45 -11.44 0.90 -6.36
C GLU A 45 -11.11 1.86 -7.52
N PRO A 46 -12.08 2.11 -8.43
CA PRO A 46 -11.87 3.02 -9.55
C PRO A 46 -11.47 4.42 -9.07
N ARG A 47 -10.47 5.00 -9.73
CA ARG A 47 -10.03 6.38 -9.52
C ARG A 47 -9.37 6.90 -10.78
N GLU A 48 -9.29 8.22 -10.88
CA GLU A 48 -8.43 8.86 -11.86
C GLU A 48 -6.96 8.67 -11.46
N LEU A 49 -6.14 8.46 -12.47
CA LEU A 49 -4.69 8.33 -12.41
C LEU A 49 -4.09 9.44 -13.26
N SER A 50 -2.94 9.98 -12.85
CA SER A 50 -2.26 11.00 -13.65
C SER A 50 -1.67 10.42 -14.94
N ASP A 51 -1.41 11.29 -15.92
CA ASP A 51 -0.71 10.90 -17.16
C ASP A 51 0.70 10.34 -16.91
N ALA A 52 1.30 10.61 -15.74
CA ALA A 52 2.59 10.08 -15.33
C ALA A 52 2.51 8.66 -14.75
N ALA A 53 1.32 8.07 -14.61
CA ALA A 53 1.16 6.72 -14.09
C ALA A 53 1.91 5.70 -14.95
N LYS A 54 2.55 4.73 -14.30
CA LYS A 54 3.28 3.62 -14.94
C LYS A 54 2.97 2.30 -14.27
N ALA A 55 3.01 1.20 -15.03
CA ALA A 55 2.88 -0.15 -14.50
C ALA A 55 4.16 -0.96 -14.76
N ASP A 56 4.77 -1.46 -13.70
CA ASP A 56 5.91 -2.37 -13.75
C ASP A 56 5.41 -3.81 -13.56
N LEU A 57 5.80 -4.71 -14.46
CA LEU A 57 5.39 -6.11 -14.46
C LEU A 57 6.61 -7.02 -14.53
N LYS A 58 6.59 -8.12 -13.79
CA LYS A 58 7.64 -9.16 -13.81
C LYS A 58 7.04 -10.54 -13.65
N VAL A 59 7.57 -11.53 -14.36
CA VAL A 59 7.34 -12.94 -14.06
C VAL A 59 8.60 -13.48 -13.41
N VAL A 60 8.46 -14.00 -12.19
CA VAL A 60 9.59 -14.49 -11.38
C VAL A 60 9.36 -15.91 -10.90
N ASP A 61 10.44 -16.63 -10.62
CA ASP A 61 10.39 -17.87 -9.83
C ASP A 61 10.17 -17.51 -8.35
N VAL A 62 9.16 -18.10 -7.72
CA VAL A 62 8.84 -17.88 -6.30
C VAL A 62 9.96 -18.40 -5.39
N ALA A 63 10.65 -19.47 -5.78
CA ALA A 63 11.77 -20.02 -4.99
C ALA A 63 13.05 -19.19 -5.15
N HIS A 64 13.21 -18.50 -6.28
CA HIS A 64 14.37 -17.68 -6.64
C HIS A 64 13.92 -16.34 -7.24
N PRO A 65 13.39 -15.39 -6.44
CA PRO A 65 12.78 -14.16 -6.95
C PRO A 65 13.71 -13.25 -7.77
N GLU A 66 15.02 -13.44 -7.65
CA GLU A 66 16.03 -12.81 -8.50
C GLU A 66 16.03 -13.33 -9.95
N THR A 67 15.46 -14.51 -10.19
CA THR A 67 15.30 -15.11 -11.51
C THR A 67 14.07 -14.54 -12.20
N VAL A 68 14.27 -13.47 -12.95
CA VAL A 68 13.22 -12.82 -13.75
C VAL A 68 13.14 -13.48 -15.13
N LEU A 69 12.01 -14.13 -15.41
CA LEU A 69 11.74 -14.75 -16.72
C LEU A 69 11.34 -13.72 -17.78
N ALA A 70 10.58 -12.71 -17.37
CA ALA A 70 10.16 -11.60 -18.21
C ALA A 70 9.89 -10.36 -17.37
N GLN A 71 10.10 -9.18 -17.95
CA GLN A 71 9.77 -7.90 -17.32
C GLN A 71 9.35 -6.88 -18.37
N ALA A 72 8.45 -5.97 -17.99
CA ALA A 72 8.08 -4.82 -18.79
C ALA A 72 7.68 -3.65 -17.90
N THR A 73 7.91 -2.44 -18.39
CA THR A 73 7.34 -1.20 -17.85
C THR A 73 6.40 -0.63 -18.90
N LEU A 74 5.13 -0.47 -18.54
CA LEU A 74 4.08 0.12 -19.36
C LEU A 74 3.91 1.59 -18.94
N PRO A 75 4.34 2.56 -19.77
CA PRO A 75 4.13 3.98 -19.50
C PRO A 75 2.66 4.37 -19.74
N ASN A 76 2.26 5.56 -19.28
CA ASN A 76 0.91 6.11 -19.48
C ASN A 76 -0.20 5.14 -19.02
N ALA A 77 -0.02 4.52 -17.86
CA ALA A 77 -0.94 3.57 -17.25
C ALA A 77 -2.17 4.26 -16.62
N ASN A 78 -2.62 5.37 -17.20
CA ASN A 78 -3.73 6.20 -16.71
C ASN A 78 -5.11 5.74 -17.21
N LYS A 79 -5.15 4.86 -18.22
CA LYS A 79 -6.38 4.27 -18.77
C LYS A 79 -6.49 2.80 -18.40
N LEU A 80 -7.55 2.45 -17.69
CA LEU A 80 -7.82 1.10 -17.23
C LEU A 80 -9.15 0.58 -17.81
N PRO A 81 -9.27 -0.74 -18.10
CA PRO A 81 -8.26 -1.78 -17.89
C PRO A 81 -7.04 -1.67 -18.83
N LEU A 82 -5.83 -1.89 -18.30
CA LEU A 82 -4.58 -1.82 -19.05
C LEU A 82 -4.14 -3.22 -19.50
N ALA A 83 -4.20 -3.51 -20.80
CA ALA A 83 -3.75 -4.78 -21.35
C ALA A 83 -2.21 -4.93 -21.29
N PHE A 84 -1.73 -6.16 -21.09
CA PHE A 84 -0.30 -6.49 -21.12
C PHE A 84 -0.04 -7.84 -21.78
N ASN A 85 1.19 -8.01 -22.28
CA ASN A 85 1.72 -9.27 -22.79
C ASN A 85 3.23 -9.34 -22.50
N LEU A 86 3.64 -10.32 -21.72
CA LEU A 86 5.04 -10.58 -21.36
C LEU A 86 5.52 -11.83 -22.09
N PRO A 87 6.39 -11.71 -23.11
CA PRO A 87 6.98 -12.86 -23.78
C PRO A 87 7.82 -13.70 -22.82
N ILE A 88 7.66 -15.02 -22.88
CA ILE A 88 8.38 -16.01 -22.06
C ILE A 88 9.15 -16.92 -23.00
N ASP A 89 10.41 -17.19 -22.66
CA ASP A 89 11.20 -18.26 -23.26
C ASP A 89 10.87 -19.58 -22.52
N PRO A 90 10.12 -20.52 -23.12
CA PRO A 90 9.73 -21.75 -22.44
C PRO A 90 10.93 -22.62 -22.04
N GLY A 91 12.08 -22.47 -22.71
CA GLY A 91 13.31 -23.19 -22.38
C GLY A 91 13.95 -22.77 -21.05
N LYS A 92 13.54 -21.62 -20.50
CA LYS A 92 14.01 -21.10 -19.20
C LYS A 92 13.07 -21.44 -18.05
N VAL A 93 11.95 -22.09 -18.33
CA VAL A 93 10.95 -22.45 -17.34
C VAL A 93 11.20 -23.88 -16.89
N ASP A 94 11.48 -24.07 -15.59
CA ASP A 94 11.47 -25.39 -14.97
C ASP A 94 10.00 -25.85 -14.84
N PRO A 95 9.58 -26.97 -15.46
CA PRO A 95 8.23 -27.49 -15.32
C PRO A 95 7.81 -27.79 -13.86
N LYS A 96 8.77 -27.96 -12.95
CA LYS A 96 8.55 -28.18 -11.51
C LYS A 96 8.59 -26.88 -10.70
N GLY A 97 9.02 -25.78 -11.29
CA GLY A 97 9.08 -24.46 -10.67
C GLY A 97 7.69 -23.89 -10.38
N THR A 98 7.64 -22.87 -9.53
CA THR A 98 6.41 -22.09 -9.29
C THR A 98 6.69 -20.65 -9.66
N TYR A 99 5.86 -20.09 -10.54
CA TYR A 99 6.07 -18.75 -11.07
C TYR A 99 4.91 -17.84 -10.71
N GLU A 100 5.21 -16.57 -10.48
CA GLU A 100 4.21 -15.55 -10.19
C GLU A 100 4.39 -14.32 -11.09
N LEU A 101 3.27 -13.71 -11.46
CA LEU A 101 3.23 -12.36 -12.02
C LEU A 101 3.24 -11.35 -10.87
N GLN A 102 4.33 -10.62 -10.74
CA GLN A 102 4.41 -9.42 -9.93
C GLN A 102 3.96 -8.22 -10.77
N ALA A 103 3.10 -7.39 -10.19
CA ALA A 103 2.66 -6.15 -10.80
C ALA A 103 2.77 -5.01 -9.78
N MET A 104 3.04 -3.80 -10.26
CA MET A 104 3.02 -2.59 -9.46
C MET A 104 2.64 -1.43 -10.35
N LEU A 105 1.57 -0.71 -10.02
CA LEU A 105 1.28 0.58 -10.65
C LEU A 105 1.76 1.70 -9.72
N THR A 106 2.40 2.71 -10.29
CA THR A 106 2.88 3.89 -9.55
C THR A 106 2.31 5.15 -10.17
N ASP A 107 1.77 6.04 -9.34
CA ASP A 107 1.25 7.36 -9.71
C ASP A 107 1.66 8.39 -8.65
N GLY A 108 2.66 9.22 -8.97
CA GLY A 108 3.35 10.07 -7.99
C GLY A 108 3.96 9.23 -6.85
N ASP A 109 3.66 9.60 -5.60
CA ASP A 109 4.10 8.86 -4.40
C ASP A 109 3.22 7.63 -4.10
N ARG A 110 2.14 7.42 -4.87
CA ARG A 110 1.20 6.34 -4.61
C ARG A 110 1.58 5.10 -5.39
N ARG A 111 1.60 3.97 -4.68
CA ARG A 111 1.79 2.64 -5.25
C ARG A 111 0.48 1.87 -5.17
N PHE A 112 0.25 1.02 -6.15
CA PHE A 112 -0.85 0.08 -6.19
C PHE A 112 -0.30 -1.32 -6.40
N LEU A 113 -0.66 -2.23 -5.51
CA LEU A 113 -0.16 -3.59 -5.49
C LEU A 113 -1.29 -4.60 -5.68
N PRO A 114 -0.98 -5.81 -6.20
CA PRO A 114 -1.93 -6.90 -6.31
C PRO A 114 -2.59 -7.21 -4.98
N VAL A 115 -3.91 -7.38 -5.01
CA VAL A 115 -4.68 -7.77 -3.82
C VAL A 115 -4.64 -9.27 -3.53
N LEU A 116 -4.12 -10.05 -4.48
CA LEU A 116 -3.89 -11.49 -4.42
C LEU A 116 -2.59 -11.79 -5.19
N GLN A 117 -2.01 -12.96 -4.94
CA GLN A 117 -0.94 -13.50 -5.78
C GLN A 117 -1.50 -13.98 -7.12
N TYR A 118 -0.67 -13.92 -8.16
CA TYR A 118 -1.02 -14.35 -9.52
C TYR A 118 -0.05 -15.43 -10.00
N PRO A 119 -0.24 -16.71 -9.62
CA PRO A 119 0.54 -17.81 -10.17
C PRO A 119 0.37 -17.93 -11.68
N VAL A 120 1.43 -18.28 -12.40
CA VAL A 120 1.45 -18.41 -13.86
C VAL A 120 2.31 -19.60 -14.33
N LEU A 121 2.18 -19.96 -15.60
CA LEU A 121 3.01 -20.91 -16.37
C LEU A 121 2.92 -22.40 -15.96
N THR A 122 3.07 -22.74 -14.68
CA THR A 122 3.17 -24.12 -14.20
C THR A 122 2.00 -24.50 -13.29
N ASN A 123 1.90 -25.76 -12.89
CA ASN A 123 0.89 -26.23 -11.90
C ASN A 123 -0.56 -25.90 -12.27
N LYS A 124 -0.89 -25.92 -13.57
CA LYS A 124 -2.21 -25.55 -14.14
C LYS A 124 -2.58 -24.08 -13.95
N ALA A 125 -1.62 -23.23 -13.55
CA ALA A 125 -1.82 -21.80 -13.47
C ALA A 125 -2.01 -21.21 -14.88
N PRO A 126 -2.92 -20.23 -15.06
CA PRO A 126 -3.16 -19.61 -16.35
C PRO A 126 -1.97 -18.77 -16.79
N ALA A 127 -1.73 -18.71 -18.10
CA ALA A 127 -0.76 -17.81 -18.71
C ALA A 127 -1.42 -16.73 -19.60
N ALA A 128 -2.75 -16.74 -19.70
CA ALA A 128 -3.48 -15.79 -20.53
C ALA A 128 -4.79 -15.38 -19.85
N LYS A 129 -5.33 -14.22 -20.24
CA LYS A 129 -6.57 -13.65 -19.70
C LYS A 129 -6.52 -13.44 -18.18
N LEU A 130 -5.34 -13.09 -17.65
CA LEU A 130 -5.19 -12.73 -16.25
C LEU A 130 -5.93 -11.41 -15.98
N GLU A 131 -6.70 -11.37 -14.90
CA GLU A 131 -7.36 -10.16 -14.42
C GLU A 131 -6.65 -9.68 -13.15
N VAL A 132 -5.68 -8.79 -13.33
CA VAL A 132 -4.84 -8.29 -12.24
C VAL A 132 -5.54 -7.12 -11.56
N LEU A 133 -5.90 -7.29 -10.28
CA LEU A 133 -6.61 -6.29 -9.50
C LEU A 133 -5.66 -5.67 -8.48
N LEU A 134 -5.44 -4.36 -8.59
CA LEU A 134 -4.54 -3.63 -7.71
C LEU A 134 -5.32 -2.78 -6.70
N ALA A 135 -4.80 -2.65 -5.49
CA ALA A 135 -5.31 -1.71 -4.48
C ALA A 135 -4.21 -0.72 -4.07
N PRO A 136 -4.57 0.53 -3.71
CA PRO A 136 -3.61 1.53 -3.28
C PRO A 136 -2.96 1.13 -1.95
N GLU A 137 -1.65 1.36 -1.87
CA GLU A 137 -0.96 1.43 -0.59
C GLU A 137 -1.06 2.86 -0.02
N PRO A 138 -1.11 3.02 1.32
CA PRO A 138 -1.01 4.33 1.94
C PRO A 138 0.30 5.02 1.55
N THR A 139 0.23 6.28 1.12
CA THR A 139 1.42 7.08 0.82
C THR A 139 2.22 7.38 2.09
N PRO A 140 3.49 7.79 1.98
CA PRO A 140 4.26 8.23 3.15
C PRO A 140 3.55 9.33 3.96
N ALA A 141 2.93 10.30 3.28
CA ALA A 141 2.14 11.37 3.91
C ALA A 141 0.93 10.82 4.69
N GLU A 142 0.19 9.88 4.09
CA GLU A 142 -0.99 9.25 4.73
C GLU A 142 -0.57 8.41 5.94
N LYS A 143 0.53 7.65 5.85
CA LYS A 143 1.09 6.89 6.97
C LYS A 143 1.49 7.81 8.11
N MET A 144 2.25 8.86 7.82
CA MET A 144 2.68 9.87 8.80
C MET A 144 1.48 10.50 9.52
N TYR A 145 0.45 10.92 8.76
CA TYR A 145 -0.73 11.51 9.38
C TYR A 145 -1.55 10.52 10.20
N ALA A 146 -1.66 9.26 9.75
CA ALA A 146 -2.33 8.20 10.50
C ALA A 146 -1.63 7.92 11.85
N GLU A 147 -0.30 7.87 11.84
CA GLU A 147 0.52 7.74 13.04
C GLU A 147 0.32 8.94 13.99
N PHE A 148 0.36 10.17 13.45
CA PHE A 148 0.09 11.37 14.24
C PHE A 148 -1.29 11.32 14.90
N ARG A 149 -2.34 10.97 14.15
CA ARG A 149 -3.70 10.85 14.70
C ARG A 149 -3.80 9.80 15.80
N LYS A 150 -3.16 8.65 15.61
CA LYS A 150 -3.13 7.57 16.60
C LYS A 150 -2.44 8.05 17.88
N ALA A 151 -1.26 8.66 17.76
CA ALA A 151 -0.49 9.17 18.89
C ALA A 151 -1.21 10.33 19.60
N TYR A 152 -1.79 11.27 18.85
CA TYR A 152 -2.58 12.37 19.41
C TYR A 152 -3.83 11.86 20.14
N GLY A 153 -4.48 10.81 19.64
CA GLY A 153 -5.61 10.15 20.31
C GLY A 153 -5.29 9.60 21.70
N GLN A 154 -4.00 9.46 22.04
CA GLN A 154 -3.53 8.97 23.34
C GLN A 154 -3.00 10.08 24.26
N VAL A 155 -3.13 11.36 23.89
CA VAL A 155 -2.62 12.48 24.70
C VAL A 155 -3.25 12.57 26.10
N ALA A 156 -4.47 12.04 26.28
CA ALA A 156 -5.12 11.97 27.59
C ALA A 156 -4.38 11.08 28.60
N ASN A 157 -3.51 10.17 28.12
CA ASN A 157 -2.67 9.33 28.98
C ASN A 157 -1.34 10.01 29.36
N LEU A 158 -1.08 11.21 28.84
CA LEU A 158 0.15 11.95 29.05
C LEU A 158 -0.03 12.99 30.15
N LYS A 159 1.10 13.38 30.77
CA LYS A 159 1.07 14.50 31.70
C LYS A 159 0.78 15.78 30.93
N GLN A 160 -0.19 16.57 31.39
CA GLN A 160 -0.53 17.86 30.79
C GLN A 160 0.05 19.02 31.62
N ILE A 161 0.55 20.04 30.94
CA ILE A 161 0.78 21.38 31.48
C ILE A 161 0.11 22.39 30.55
N SER A 162 -0.21 23.58 31.04
CA SER A 162 -0.90 24.59 30.25
C SER A 162 -0.33 25.99 30.49
N GLY A 163 -0.70 26.90 29.61
CA GLY A 163 -0.40 28.31 29.75
C GLY A 163 -1.24 29.15 28.80
N ASN A 164 -1.08 30.45 28.92
CA ASN A 164 -1.67 31.43 28.02
C ASN A 164 -0.64 32.50 27.66
N SER A 165 -0.91 33.19 26.57
CA SER A 165 -0.26 34.42 26.16
C SER A 165 -1.31 35.35 25.58
N ILE A 166 -1.23 36.62 25.95
CA ILE A 166 -2.14 37.67 25.48
C ILE A 166 -1.28 38.72 24.78
N ASN A 167 -1.70 39.15 23.60
CA ASN A 167 -1.17 40.33 22.94
C ASN A 167 -2.33 41.20 22.43
N ASP A 168 -2.02 42.38 21.86
CA ASP A 168 -3.00 43.38 21.42
C ASP A 168 -4.05 42.88 20.40
N LYS A 169 -3.80 41.75 19.72
CA LYS A 169 -4.60 41.25 18.59
C LYS A 169 -5.09 39.81 18.77
N SER A 170 -4.66 39.11 19.82
CA SER A 170 -5.09 37.73 20.05
C SER A 170 -4.83 37.26 21.48
N THR A 171 -5.73 36.40 21.96
CA THR A 171 -5.47 35.56 23.14
C THR A 171 -5.18 34.15 22.67
N SER A 172 -4.01 33.62 23.07
CA SER A 172 -3.61 32.25 22.76
C SER A 172 -3.50 31.44 24.05
N ALA A 173 -4.30 30.38 24.16
CA ALA A 173 -4.19 29.37 25.21
C ALA A 173 -3.49 28.14 24.64
N TRP A 174 -2.66 27.48 25.44
CA TRP A 174 -1.98 26.27 24.99
C TRP A 174 -1.94 25.19 26.08
N ASN A 175 -1.93 23.94 25.61
CA ASN A 175 -1.71 22.74 26.42
C ASN A 175 -0.53 21.98 25.83
N ALA A 176 0.41 21.55 26.67
CA ALA A 176 1.48 20.65 26.28
C ALA A 176 1.33 19.31 27.00
N PHE A 177 1.55 18.24 26.25
CA PHE A 177 1.43 16.87 26.71
C PHE A 177 2.81 16.21 26.70
N LEU A 178 3.19 15.65 27.83
CA LEU A 178 4.55 15.19 28.09
C LEU A 178 4.61 13.71 28.41
N SER A 179 5.71 13.09 27.97
CA SER A 179 6.14 11.77 28.39
C SER A 179 7.58 11.87 28.92
N ASN A 180 7.84 11.35 30.12
CA ASN A 180 9.15 11.39 30.78
C ASN A 180 9.81 12.78 30.80
N GLY A 181 9.03 13.83 31.06
CA GLY A 181 9.54 15.22 31.11
C GLY A 181 9.84 15.84 29.74
N LYS A 182 9.67 15.11 28.63
CA LYS A 182 9.78 15.63 27.26
C LYS A 182 8.40 15.94 26.69
N VAL A 183 8.26 17.12 26.06
CA VAL A 183 7.05 17.49 25.31
C VAL A 183 6.89 16.56 24.10
N LYS A 184 5.68 16.02 23.92
CA LYS A 184 5.30 15.16 22.78
C LYS A 184 4.24 15.80 21.91
N PHE A 185 3.32 16.55 22.51
CA PHE A 185 2.34 17.34 21.76
C PHE A 185 2.14 18.71 22.38
N VAL A 186 1.80 19.69 21.55
CA VAL A 186 1.29 20.99 21.96
C VAL A 186 0.00 21.24 21.18
N THR A 187 -1.05 21.66 21.89
CA THR A 187 -2.27 22.19 21.29
C THR A 187 -2.37 23.66 21.63
N GLU A 188 -2.54 24.51 20.62
CA GLU A 188 -2.72 25.95 20.79
C GLU A 188 -4.07 26.36 20.23
N THR A 189 -4.78 27.19 20.97
CA THR A 189 -6.03 27.79 20.58
C THR A 189 -5.84 29.28 20.60
N THR A 190 -5.92 29.91 19.43
CA THR A 190 -5.83 31.36 19.28
C THR A 190 -7.19 31.90 18.88
N ASP A 191 -7.80 32.66 19.78
CA ASP A 191 -8.99 33.45 19.48
C ASP A 191 -8.54 34.71 18.74
N LEU A 192 -9.06 34.87 17.53
CA LEU A 192 -8.92 36.09 16.73
C LEU A 192 -10.01 37.08 17.16
N ASP A 193 -9.93 38.34 16.72
CA ASP A 193 -10.97 39.36 16.99
C ASP A 193 -12.39 38.82 16.76
N GLU A 194 -13.41 39.38 17.43
CA GLU A 194 -14.75 38.79 17.62
C GLU A 194 -15.41 38.18 16.36
N ASP A 195 -15.14 38.72 15.18
CA ASP A 195 -15.72 38.27 13.91
C ASP A 195 -14.84 37.28 13.09
N LYS A 196 -13.58 37.08 13.49
CA LYS A 196 -12.56 36.34 12.70
C LYS A 196 -12.43 34.87 13.09
N GLY A 197 -13.06 34.46 14.18
CA GLY A 197 -13.07 33.07 14.63
C GLY A 197 -11.80 32.65 15.36
N ARG A 198 -11.37 31.40 15.16
CA ARG A 198 -10.34 30.76 15.98
C ARG A 198 -9.44 29.89 15.13
N ILE A 199 -8.15 29.88 15.49
CA ILE A 199 -7.18 28.93 14.98
C ILE A 199 -6.88 27.90 16.07
N ILE A 200 -6.97 26.62 15.73
CA ILE A 200 -6.55 25.51 16.59
C ILE A 200 -5.37 24.82 15.93
N MET A 201 -4.21 24.85 16.58
CA MET A 201 -3.02 24.13 16.14
C MET A 201 -2.80 22.90 17.02
N LYS A 202 -2.56 21.75 16.40
CA LYS A 202 -2.12 20.51 17.06
C LYS A 202 -0.75 20.19 16.50
N ILE A 203 0.24 20.15 17.36
CA ILE A 203 1.64 20.02 16.99
C ILE A 203 2.20 18.79 17.67
N GLY A 204 2.68 17.83 16.90
CA GLY A 204 3.38 16.64 17.37
C GLY A 204 4.89 16.84 17.28
N TYR A 205 5.63 16.24 18.21
CA TYR A 205 7.08 16.31 18.26
C TYR A 205 7.69 14.91 18.38
N HIS A 206 8.71 14.65 17.55
CA HIS A 206 9.67 13.57 17.77
C HIS A 206 10.89 14.11 18.52
N GLU A 207 11.88 13.25 18.78
CA GLU A 207 13.03 13.63 19.61
C GLU A 207 13.82 14.83 19.06
N ASP A 208 13.86 14.97 17.73
CA ASP A 208 14.70 15.94 17.02
C ASP A 208 13.95 17.19 16.52
N GLY A 209 12.64 17.30 16.75
CA GLY A 209 11.88 18.49 16.36
C GLY A 209 10.40 18.29 16.04
N PRO A 210 9.78 19.31 15.41
CA PRO A 210 8.40 19.22 14.93
C PRO A 210 8.22 18.05 13.97
N TRP A 211 7.19 17.25 14.21
CA TRP A 211 6.84 16.10 13.40
C TRP A 211 5.67 16.40 12.46
N VAL A 212 4.50 16.74 13.02
CA VAL A 212 3.29 17.05 12.26
C VAL A 212 2.59 18.23 12.92
N ILE A 213 2.13 19.16 12.10
CA ILE A 213 1.26 20.27 12.48
C ILE A 213 -0.07 20.09 11.76
N VAL A 214 -1.16 20.18 12.52
CA VAL A 214 -2.51 20.33 12.00
C VAL A 214 -3.03 21.68 12.46
N ARG A 215 -3.31 22.58 11.52
CA ARG A 215 -3.86 23.91 11.75
C ARG A 215 -5.29 23.95 11.22
N ASP A 216 -6.24 23.99 12.13
CA ASP A 216 -7.67 24.11 11.87
C ASP A 216 -8.07 25.60 11.97
N GLU A 217 -8.67 26.13 10.92
CA GLU A 217 -9.22 27.49 10.85
C GLU A 217 -10.75 27.39 10.98
N CYS A 218 -11.28 27.87 12.10
CA CYS A 218 -12.69 27.80 12.45
C CYS A 218 -13.34 29.19 12.39
N PRO A 219 -14.57 29.32 11.87
CA PRO A 219 -15.26 30.60 11.88
C PRO A 219 -15.75 30.96 13.29
N ALA A 220 -16.10 32.22 13.51
CA ALA A 220 -16.68 32.66 14.78
C ALA A 220 -17.94 31.83 15.14
N GLY A 221 -18.05 31.43 16.40
CA GLY A 221 -19.19 30.65 16.91
C GLY A 221 -19.24 29.17 16.50
N SER A 222 -18.22 28.61 15.81
CA SER A 222 -18.18 27.21 15.42
C SER A 222 -16.82 26.57 15.70
N ASN A 223 -16.83 25.28 16.06
CA ASN A 223 -15.61 24.47 16.18
C ASN A 223 -15.32 23.63 14.93
N ARG A 224 -16.16 23.74 13.89
CA ARG A 224 -15.94 23.02 12.62
C ARG A 224 -15.02 23.86 11.73
N PRO A 225 -13.84 23.36 11.35
CA PRO A 225 -12.95 24.11 10.49
C PRO A 225 -13.53 24.27 9.08
N PHE A 226 -13.36 25.44 8.49
CA PHE A 226 -13.59 25.68 7.06
C PHE A 226 -12.34 25.38 6.23
N ALA A 227 -11.16 25.42 6.85
CA ALA A 227 -9.89 25.01 6.27
C ALA A 227 -9.04 24.27 7.31
N THR A 228 -8.36 23.22 6.88
CA THR A 228 -7.38 22.48 7.67
C THR A 228 -6.09 22.37 6.86
N THR A 229 -4.99 22.85 7.44
CA THR A 229 -3.64 22.67 6.88
C THR A 229 -2.92 21.59 7.66
N LYS A 230 -2.30 20.65 6.95
CA LYS A 230 -1.45 19.61 7.55
C LYS A 230 -0.07 19.68 6.91
N ILE A 231 0.94 19.77 7.76
CA ILE A 231 2.33 19.76 7.34
C ILE A 231 3.08 18.79 8.22
N GLY A 232 3.95 17.97 7.65
CA GLY A 232 4.76 17.04 8.41
C GLY A 232 6.13 16.81 7.80
N TRP A 233 7.08 16.53 8.68
CA TRP A 233 8.50 16.39 8.37
C TRP A 233 9.01 15.03 8.80
N ASP A 234 9.97 14.50 8.05
CA ASP A 234 10.79 13.37 8.50
C ASP A 234 11.86 13.81 9.52
N GLU A 235 12.62 12.85 10.04
CA GLU A 235 13.70 13.08 11.01
C GLU A 235 14.81 14.00 10.47
N ARG A 236 14.92 14.17 9.14
CA ARG A 236 15.89 15.05 8.50
C ARG A 236 15.35 16.47 8.29
N GLY A 237 14.10 16.73 8.67
CA GLY A 237 13.42 18.00 8.42
C GLY A 237 12.94 18.17 6.99
N THR A 238 12.85 17.10 6.21
CA THR A 238 12.28 17.12 4.85
C THR A 238 10.77 17.02 4.94
N ILE A 239 10.04 17.82 4.17
CA ILE A 239 8.57 17.79 4.16
C ILE A 239 8.10 16.50 3.48
N VAL A 240 7.26 15.74 4.19
CA VAL A 240 6.62 14.49 3.73
C VAL A 240 5.11 14.65 3.60
N LEU A 241 4.48 15.38 4.52
CA LEU A 241 3.04 15.67 4.49
C LEU A 241 2.85 17.15 4.14
N ARG A 242 2.04 17.41 3.11
CA ARG A 242 1.65 18.75 2.67
C ARG A 242 0.23 18.73 2.10
N GLU A 243 -0.74 19.15 2.90
CA GLU A 243 -2.15 19.16 2.50
C GLU A 243 -2.85 20.41 3.03
N ARG A 244 -3.75 20.99 2.24
CA ARG A 244 -4.70 22.01 2.69
C ARG A 244 -6.10 21.69 2.17
N SER A 245 -7.08 21.65 3.06
CA SER A 245 -8.49 21.66 2.70
C SER A 245 -9.03 23.09 2.69
N GLY A 246 -10.12 23.33 1.96
CA GLY A 246 -10.71 24.67 1.82
C GLY A 246 -10.10 25.51 0.70
N GLY A 247 -9.27 24.92 -0.15
CA GLY A 247 -8.68 25.55 -1.34
C GLY A 247 -7.25 26.07 -1.13
N GLY A 248 -6.52 26.17 -2.25
CA GLY A 248 -5.11 26.57 -2.29
C GLY A 248 -4.14 25.46 -1.86
N ASP A 249 -2.86 25.69 -2.15
CA ASP A 249 -1.75 24.82 -1.74
C ASP A 249 -1.01 25.42 -0.53
N VAL A 250 -0.18 24.61 0.11
CA VAL A 250 0.73 25.05 1.17
C VAL A 250 2.07 25.44 0.53
N SER A 251 2.44 26.72 0.61
CA SER A 251 3.73 27.18 0.07
C SER A 251 4.91 26.72 0.93
N ASP A 252 6.11 26.73 0.35
CA ASP A 252 7.36 26.46 1.10
C ASP A 252 7.58 27.49 2.21
N ALA A 253 7.21 28.74 1.97
CA ALA A 253 7.29 29.81 2.96
C ALA A 253 6.36 29.55 4.15
N ASP A 254 5.11 29.13 3.88
CA ASP A 254 4.14 28.77 4.93
C ASP A 254 4.62 27.56 5.73
N ALA A 255 5.14 26.53 5.06
CA ALA A 255 5.68 25.35 5.72
C ALA A 255 6.86 25.71 6.63
N LYS A 256 7.79 26.54 6.15
CA LYS A 256 8.92 27.02 6.95
C LYS A 256 8.47 27.87 8.15
N ALA A 257 7.47 28.73 7.96
CA ALA A 257 6.92 29.54 9.03
C ALA A 257 6.25 28.68 10.12
N GLN A 258 5.47 27.66 9.72
CA GLN A 258 4.86 26.73 10.67
C GLN A 258 5.89 25.87 11.40
N PHE A 259 6.96 25.44 10.72
CA PHE A 259 8.06 24.74 11.36
C PHE A 259 8.74 25.60 12.45
N ALA A 260 9.07 26.86 12.12
CA ALA A 260 9.67 27.80 13.07
C ALA A 260 8.74 28.08 14.26
N HIS A 261 7.43 28.22 14.00
CA HIS A 261 6.41 28.37 15.04
C HIS A 261 6.40 27.16 15.99
N ALA A 262 6.38 25.94 15.45
CA ALA A 262 6.42 24.73 16.26
C ALA A 262 7.70 24.62 17.09
N GLN A 263 8.85 25.01 16.56
CA GLN A 263 10.09 25.06 17.35
C GLN A 263 10.00 26.07 18.52
N ALA A 264 9.38 27.23 18.30
CA ALA A 264 9.17 28.22 19.35
C ALA A 264 8.19 27.70 20.43
N ALA A 265 7.07 27.11 20.01
CA ALA A 265 6.08 26.49 20.89
C ALA A 265 6.70 25.37 21.75
N TYR A 266 7.52 24.51 21.15
CA TYR A 266 8.27 23.49 21.86
C TYR A 266 9.15 24.08 22.96
N LYS A 267 9.95 25.11 22.65
CA LYS A 267 10.84 25.75 23.62
C LYS A 267 10.07 26.32 24.81
N VAL A 268 8.95 27.00 24.56
CA VAL A 268 8.09 27.57 25.61
C VAL A 268 7.50 26.47 26.49
N ALA A 269 6.95 25.41 25.88
CA ALA A 269 6.37 24.28 26.61
C ALA A 269 7.42 23.49 27.40
N GLN A 270 8.56 23.18 26.78
CA GLN A 270 9.64 22.40 27.38
C GLN A 270 10.33 23.14 28.54
N ALA A 271 10.44 24.47 28.48
CA ALA A 271 10.94 25.27 29.60
C ALA A 271 10.04 25.21 30.84
N ARG A 272 8.74 24.89 30.66
CA ARG A 272 7.77 24.68 31.75
C ARG A 272 7.59 23.21 32.13
N ALA A 273 8.28 22.31 31.44
CA ALA A 273 8.22 20.89 31.72
C ALA A 273 8.91 20.55 33.05
N PRO A 274 8.31 19.71 33.90
CA PRO A 274 9.00 19.18 35.07
C PRO A 274 10.17 18.29 34.63
N ALA A 275 11.23 18.24 35.43
CA ALA A 275 12.37 17.36 35.20
C ALA A 275 11.93 15.88 35.07
N PRO A 276 12.65 15.05 34.28
CA PRO A 276 12.37 13.63 34.20
C PRO A 276 12.44 12.99 35.59
N ARG A 277 11.53 12.07 35.90
CA ARG A 277 11.69 11.22 37.09
C ARG A 277 12.88 10.29 36.84
N LYS A 278 13.86 10.33 37.75
CA LYS A 278 15.00 9.39 37.78
C LYS A 278 14.52 7.98 38.08
#